data_AF-A0A815Z165-F1
#
_entry.id   AF-A0A815Z165-F1
#
_cell.length_a   1.000
_cell.length_b   1.000
_cell.length_c   1.000
_cell.angle_alpha   90.00
_cell.angle_beta   90.00
_cell.angle_gamma   90.00
#
_symmetry.space_group_name_H-M   'P 1'
#
loop_
_entity.id
_entity.type
_entity.pdbx_description
1 polymer ?
#
loop_
_entity_poly.entity_id
_entity_poly.type
_entity_poly.pdbx_seq_one_letter_code
_entity_poly.pdbx_strand_id
1 'polypeptide(L)' 'MHRYDDVGGCGANATCTYNATTKAVKCSCKGGYTNTGSSVNVVCTDSCTVNNGGCDPKATCSHDATTNA' A
#
# COMPACT_ATOMS: atom_id res chain seq x y z
N MET A 1 -14.45 -15.34 15.18
CA MET A 1 -13.20 -14.55 15.10
C MET A 1 -13.25 -13.68 13.83
N HIS A 2 -13.85 -12.50 13.95
CA HIS A 2 -13.93 -11.53 12.85
C HIS A 2 -12.54 -10.97 12.54
N ARG A 3 -12.12 -11.07 11.26
CA ARG A 3 -11.23 -10.10 10.59
C ARG A 3 -11.68 -10.04 9.12
N TYR A 4 -12.89 -9.50 8.90
CA TYR A 4 -13.12 -8.17 8.29
C TYR A 4 -12.46 -8.06 6.90
N ASP A 5 -13.33 -8.18 5.90
CA ASP A 5 -13.25 -7.71 4.50
C ASP A 5 -12.27 -8.42 3.55
N ASP A 6 -12.79 -9.42 2.82
CA ASP A 6 -12.82 -9.59 1.34
C ASP A 6 -11.69 -9.07 0.42
N VAL A 7 -10.48 -8.75 0.92
CA VAL A 7 -9.31 -8.35 0.12
C VAL A 7 -8.03 -9.00 0.66
N GLY A 8 -8.00 -10.34 0.74
CA GLY A 8 -6.74 -11.10 0.88
C GLY A 8 -5.86 -10.77 2.10
N GLY A 9 -6.39 -10.16 3.17
CA GLY A 9 -5.64 -9.89 4.41
C GLY A 9 -4.72 -8.68 4.40
N CYS A 10 -4.83 -7.76 3.43
CA CYS A 10 -4.08 -6.49 3.42
C CYS A 10 -5.02 -5.30 3.67
N GLY A 11 -4.50 -4.25 4.33
CA GLY A 11 -5.27 -3.03 4.62
C GLY A 11 -5.66 -2.23 3.36
N ALA A 12 -6.49 -1.20 3.54
CA ALA A 12 -6.90 -0.31 2.45
C ALA A 12 -5.68 0.31 1.73
N ASN A 13 -5.77 0.46 0.40
CA ASN A 13 -4.69 0.93 -0.47
C ASN A 13 -3.46 0.01 -0.58
N ALA A 14 -3.59 -1.25 -0.16
CA ALA A 14 -2.61 -2.30 -0.40
C ALA A 14 -3.07 -3.27 -1.49
N THR A 15 -2.11 -3.84 -2.20
CA THR A 15 -2.27 -4.95 -3.13
C THR A 15 -1.80 -6.24 -2.45
N CYS A 16 -2.67 -7.25 -2.41
CA CYS A 16 -2.33 -8.56 -1.89
C CYS A 16 -1.78 -9.46 -3.00
N THR A 17 -0.61 -10.05 -2.79
CA THR A 17 -0.05 -11.10 -3.64
C THR A 17 0.13 -12.38 -2.84
N TYR A 18 -0.49 -13.46 -3.31
CA TYR A 18 -0.30 -14.78 -2.72
C TYR A 18 0.83 -15.52 -3.44
N ASN A 19 1.86 -15.89 -2.69
CA ASN A 19 2.95 -16.72 -3.21
C ASN A 19 2.63 -18.20 -2.94
N ALA A 20 2.23 -18.93 -3.98
CA ALA A 20 1.87 -20.34 -3.87
C ALA A 20 3.05 -21.25 -3.49
N THR A 21 4.28 -20.86 -3.83
CA THR A 21 5.49 -21.64 -3.57
C THR A 21 5.89 -21.60 -2.10
N THR A 22 5.86 -20.42 -1.49
CA THR A 22 6.18 -20.25 -0.06
C THR A 22 4.94 -20.31 0.84
N LYS A 23 3.75 -20.46 0.24
CA LYS A 23 2.43 -20.36 0.92
C LYS A 23 2.33 -19.08 1.76
N ALA A 24 2.95 -18.00 1.31
CA ALA A 24 3.01 -16.73 2.03
C ALA A 24 2.15 -15.67 1.33
N VAL A 25 1.37 -14.94 2.12
CA VAL A 25 0.65 -13.74 1.66
C VAL A 25 1.58 -12.55 1.82
N LYS A 26 1.82 -11.81 0.73
CA LYS A 26 2.60 -10.58 0.74
C LYS A 26 1.69 -9.40 0.42
N CYS A 27 1.63 -8.46 1.35
CA CYS A 27 0.94 -7.19 1.16
C CYS A 27 1.96 -6.13 0.73
N SER A 28 1.67 -5.43 -0.37
CA SER A 28 2.47 -4.32 -0.87
C SER A 28 1.58 -3.11 -1.07
N CYS A 29 2.03 -1.91 -0.74
CA CYS A 29 1.23 -0.72 -0.97
C CYS A 29 1.11 -0.40 -2.46
N LYS A 30 -0.03 0.16 -2.86
CA LYS A 30 -0.25 0.66 -4.22
C LYS A 30 0.75 1.77 -4.55
N GLY A 31 0.98 2.00 -5.84
CA GLY A 31 1.85 3.08 -6.31
C GLY A 31 1.49 4.42 -5.66
N GLY A 32 2.48 5.10 -5.09
CA GLY A 32 2.30 6.35 -4.35
C GLY A 32 1.82 6.20 -2.90
N TYR A 33 1.67 4.99 -2.37
CA TYR A 33 1.50 4.76 -0.95
C TYR A 33 2.74 4.09 -0.35
N THR A 34 3.16 4.58 0.81
CA THR A 34 4.24 4.01 1.62
C THR A 34 3.66 3.16 2.73
N ASN A 35 4.26 2.00 2.96
CA ASN A 35 3.92 1.17 4.11
C ASN A 35 4.46 1.83 5.38
N THR A 36 3.57 2.34 6.22
CA THR A 36 3.87 2.88 7.55
C THR A 36 3.50 1.90 8.66
N GLY A 37 2.89 0.77 8.29
CA GLY A 37 2.49 -0.29 9.20
C GLY A 37 3.59 -1.32 9.44
N SER A 38 3.17 -2.50 9.89
CA SER A 38 4.05 -3.66 10.15
C SER A 38 3.93 -4.73 9.09
N SER A 39 4.87 -5.68 9.08
CA SER A 39 4.93 -6.81 8.13
C SER A 39 3.64 -7.66 8.10
N VAL A 40 2.91 -7.70 9.21
CA VAL A 40 1.63 -8.42 9.39
C VAL A 40 0.40 -7.52 9.28
N ASN A 41 0.60 -6.20 9.32
CA ASN A 41 -0.48 -5.22 9.29
C ASN A 41 0.00 -4.04 8.44
N VAL A 42 -0.06 -4.24 7.12
CA VAL A 42 0.40 -3.26 6.15
C VAL A 42 -0.58 -2.11 6.13
N VAL A 43 -0.10 -0.93 6.54
CA VAL A 43 -0.84 0.32 6.53
C VAL A 43 -0.24 1.17 5.42
N CYS A 44 -1.02 1.39 4.38
CA CYS A 44 -0.59 2.16 3.23
C CYS A 44 -0.99 3.61 3.42
N THR A 45 -0.03 4.43 3.81
CA THR A 45 -0.20 5.87 3.95
C THR A 45 0.25 6.55 2.67
N ASP A 46 -0.46 7.61 2.31
CA ASP A 46 -0.16 8.44 1.16
C ASP A 46 1.30 8.94 1.21
N SER A 47 2.11 8.59 0.20
CA SER A 47 3.52 9.00 0.19
C SER A 47 3.67 10.50 -0.01
N CYS A 48 2.70 11.20 -0.62
CA CYS A 48 2.68 12.65 -0.70
C CYS A 48 2.57 13.30 0.69
N THR A 49 1.89 12.66 1.63
CA THR A 49 1.88 13.14 3.03
C THR A 49 3.23 12.95 3.74
N VAL A 50 4.08 12.07 3.20
CA VAL A 50 5.42 11.79 3.73
C VAL A 50 6.45 12.49 2.85
N ASN A 51 6.88 13.67 3.26
CA ASN A 51 7.92 14.44 2.55
C ASN A 51 7.57 14.75 1.08
N ASN A 52 6.29 15.07 0.82
CA ASN A 52 5.77 15.37 -0.53
C ASN A 52 6.04 14.24 -1.55
N GLY A 53 6.13 12.98 -1.12
CA GLY A 53 6.43 11.84 -2.00
C GLY A 53 7.86 11.87 -2.57
N GLY A 54 8.73 12.74 -2.03
CA GLY A 54 10.02 13.07 -2.63
C GLY A 54 9.93 14.08 -3.78
N CYS A 55 8.75 14.63 -4.08
CA CYS A 55 8.57 15.70 -5.03
C CYS A 55 9.08 17.04 -4.47
N ASP A 56 9.43 17.96 -5.37
CA ASP A 56 9.83 19.33 -5.02
C ASP A 56 8.78 20.00 -4.12
N PRO A 57 9.16 20.80 -3.11
CA PRO A 57 8.22 21.44 -2.19
C PRO A 57 7.25 22.43 -2.86
N LYS A 58 7.50 22.85 -4.11
CA LYS A 58 6.57 23.65 -4.91
C LYS A 58 5.71 22.82 -5.86
N ALA A 59 5.97 21.52 -5.99
CA ALA A 59 5.19 20.62 -6.82
C ALA A 59 3.97 20.09 -6.04
N THR A 60 2.83 20.00 -6.73
CA THR A 60 1.67 19.26 -6.21
C THR A 60 1.94 17.78 -6.34
N CYS A 61 2.07 17.08 -5.22
CA CYS A 61 2.17 15.63 -5.23
C CYS A 61 0.77 15.03 -5.38
N SER A 62 0.58 14.31 -6.48
CA SER A 62 -0.59 13.47 -6.74
C SER A 62 -0.08 12.15 -7.28
N HIS A 63 -0.44 11.05 -6.64
CA HIS A 63 -0.32 9.73 -7.24
C HIS A 63 -1.69 9.22 -7.60
N ASP A 64 -1.76 8.62 -8.78
CA ASP A 64 -2.97 7.96 -9.21
C ASP A 64 -3.04 6.59 -8.53
N ALA A 65 -4.02 6.41 -7.64
CA ALA A 65 -4.22 5.15 -6.92
C ALA A 65 -4.66 3.99 -7.83
N THR A 66 -4.75 4.21 -9.16
CA THR A 66 -5.42 3.36 -10.13
C THR A 66 -4.64 3.04 -11.40
N THR A 67 -3.55 3.73 -11.73
CA THR A 67 -2.83 3.49 -13.00
C THR A 67 -1.54 2.74 -12.76
N ASN A 68 -1.73 1.43 -12.71
CA ASN A 68 -0.72 0.50 -13.17
C ASN A 68 -0.69 0.63 -14.71
N ALA A 69 0.18 1.48 -15.25
CA ALA A 69 0.47 1.55 -16.69
C ALA A 69 1.98 1.51 -16.91
#